data_AF-A0A966QR36-F1
#
_entry.id   AF-A0A966QR36-F1
#
_cell.length_a   1.000
_cell.length_b   1.000
_cell.length_c   1.000
_cell.angle_alpha   90.00
_cell.angle_beta   90.00
_cell.angle_gamma   90.00
#
_symmetry.space_group_name_H-M   'P 1'
#
loop_
_entity.id
_entity.type
_entity.pdbx_description
1 polymer ?
#
loop_
_entity_poly.entity_id
_entity_poly.type
_entity_poly.pdbx_seq_one_letter_code
_entity_poly.pdbx_strand_id
1 'polypeptide(L)'
;MTLAEHVVVDDAALEQVVQSALRAPLYAIDTEFHRERTYFPRLALVQLQWGTDNVLIDPLAVDPRGLAPLLQGPGLAVVHAAAQDLEVLRYACGTVPSQMFDTQIAAGFIGYRTPSLATLTQSLLKVALSKGDRMTDWLRRPLTKSQSDYARSDVAYLEQLHQRITDRLAELNRLSWAAEACEEMRCKPFGESNPDDAWLRIKDARSLRGASRGAAQALAAWRERRAMATNIPLRRVISDLALVAIAQTLPDSVEDLAHVRGVDERYLGGSIAREILAAVRAGRELDAVHRPRVTGE
;
A
#
# COMPACT_ATOMS: atom_id res chain seq x y z
N MET A 1 21.50 23.13 -14.95
CA MET A 1 21.99 22.39 -13.76
C MET A 1 21.40 21.01 -13.84
N THR A 2 22.22 19.99 -14.05
CA THR A 2 21.80 18.59 -13.83
C THR A 2 21.56 18.42 -12.33
N LEU A 3 20.40 17.91 -11.93
CA LEU A 3 20.03 17.71 -10.51
C LEU A 3 20.68 16.43 -9.94
N ALA A 4 21.83 16.03 -10.50
CA ALA A 4 22.40 14.70 -10.38
C ALA A 4 22.59 14.25 -8.92
N GLU A 5 21.98 13.11 -8.60
CA GLU A 5 22.18 12.30 -7.39
C GLU A 5 22.01 13.05 -6.05
N HIS A 6 21.06 13.99 -5.97
CA HIS A 6 20.75 14.67 -4.71
C HIS A 6 19.58 14.00 -3.95
N VAL A 7 19.59 14.15 -2.61
CA VAL A 7 18.45 13.87 -1.74
C VAL A 7 17.76 15.21 -1.47
N VAL A 8 16.52 15.35 -1.92
CA VAL A 8 15.68 16.53 -1.71
C VAL A 8 15.17 16.53 -0.27
N VAL A 9 15.48 17.59 0.47
CA VAL A 9 15.19 17.71 1.91
C VAL A 9 14.52 19.03 2.29
N ASP A 10 14.05 19.81 1.31
CA ASP A 10 13.25 21.02 1.51
C ASP A 10 12.23 21.21 0.38
N ASP A 11 11.15 21.94 0.67
CA ASP A 11 10.02 22.11 -0.24
C ASP A 11 10.38 22.91 -1.51
N ALA A 12 11.35 23.83 -1.44
CA ALA A 12 11.76 24.62 -2.60
C ALA A 12 12.54 23.77 -3.61
N ALA A 13 13.42 22.88 -3.12
CA ALA A 13 14.09 21.88 -3.95
C ALA A 13 13.09 20.87 -4.52
N LEU A 14 12.06 20.47 -3.76
CA LEU A 14 10.98 19.62 -4.26
C LEU A 14 10.23 20.28 -5.42
N GLU A 15 9.86 21.55 -5.29
CA GLU A 15 9.19 22.30 -6.35
C GLU A 15 10.03 22.34 -7.63
N GLN A 16 11.34 22.60 -7.52
CA GLN A 16 12.25 22.59 -8.67
C GLN A 16 12.30 21.22 -9.37
N VAL A 17 12.38 20.14 -8.59
CA VAL A 17 12.34 18.76 -9.10
C VAL A 17 11.04 18.50 -9.85
N VAL A 18 9.89 18.85 -9.26
CA VAL A 18 8.57 18.65 -9.88
C VAL A 18 8.45 19.45 -11.18
N GLN A 19 8.87 20.72 -11.20
CA GLN A 19 8.83 21.55 -12.41
C GLN A 19 9.74 21.03 -13.53
N SER A 20 10.85 20.40 -13.17
CA SER A 20 11.75 19.75 -14.14
C SER A 20 11.11 18.48 -14.70
N ALA A 21 10.66 17.58 -13.81
CA ALA A 21 10.06 16.30 -14.18
C ALA A 21 8.78 16.44 -15.01
N LEU A 22 7.98 17.49 -14.77
CA LEU A 22 6.76 17.80 -15.54
C LEU A 22 7.00 18.02 -17.05
N ARG A 23 8.24 18.32 -17.45
CA ARG A 23 8.61 18.52 -18.86
C ARG A 23 8.92 17.21 -19.57
N ALA A 24 9.13 16.13 -18.82
CA ALA A 24 9.42 14.83 -19.38
C ALA A 24 8.12 14.12 -19.81
N PRO A 25 8.10 13.46 -20.98
CA PRO A 25 6.92 12.70 -21.42
C PRO A 25 6.66 11.46 -20.56
N LEU A 26 7.68 10.99 -19.85
CA LEU A 26 7.61 9.87 -18.92
C LEU A 26 8.58 10.11 -17.76
N TYR A 27 8.29 9.52 -16.62
CA TYR A 27 9.19 9.47 -15.47
C TYR A 27 9.02 8.13 -14.76
N ALA A 28 10.08 7.62 -14.16
CA ALA A 28 10.04 6.43 -13.32
C ALA A 28 9.88 6.85 -11.85
N ILE A 29 9.06 6.11 -11.11
CA ILE A 29 8.79 6.36 -9.68
C ILE A 29 8.76 5.04 -8.91
N ASP A 30 9.31 5.07 -7.70
CA ASP A 30 9.20 4.00 -6.71
C ASP A 30 9.01 4.61 -5.30
N THR A 31 8.69 3.79 -4.30
CA THR A 31 8.61 4.25 -2.91
C THR A 31 9.20 3.27 -1.90
N GLU A 32 9.71 3.80 -0.79
CA GLU A 32 10.03 3.01 0.41
C GLU A 32 9.13 3.44 1.57
N PHE A 33 8.64 2.47 2.34
CA PHE A 33 7.66 2.74 3.41
C PHE A 33 7.70 1.68 4.52
N HIS A 34 7.10 2.01 5.66
CA HIS A 34 6.87 1.08 6.77
C HIS A 34 5.38 0.91 7.05
N ARG A 35 4.98 -0.32 7.42
CA ARG A 35 3.57 -0.68 7.74
C ARG A 35 3.40 -1.35 9.11
N GLU A 36 4.47 -1.71 9.82
CA GLU A 36 4.37 -2.58 10.99
C GLU A 36 3.87 -1.86 12.26
N ARG A 37 4.00 -0.53 12.30
CA ARG A 37 3.81 0.28 13.52
C ARG A 37 2.57 1.15 13.52
N THR A 38 1.95 1.36 12.36
CA THR A 38 0.81 2.26 12.13
C THR A 38 -0.29 1.53 11.35
N TYR A 39 -1.50 2.10 11.33
CA TYR A 39 -2.56 1.57 10.47
C TYR A 39 -2.28 1.91 9.00
N PHE A 40 -2.01 3.19 8.74
CA PHE A 40 -1.65 3.67 7.41
C PHE A 40 -0.15 3.47 7.15
N PRO A 41 0.24 3.20 5.89
CA PRO A 41 1.65 3.13 5.52
C PRO A 41 2.33 4.48 5.79
N ARG A 42 3.54 4.42 6.33
CA ARG A 42 4.39 5.60 6.50
C ARG A 42 5.39 5.67 5.36
N LEU A 43 5.16 6.58 4.42
CA LEU A 43 6.09 6.91 3.35
C LEU A 43 7.43 7.36 3.95
N ALA A 44 8.52 6.77 3.47
CA ALA A 44 9.86 6.95 4.02
C ALA A 44 10.87 7.41 2.96
N LEU A 45 10.65 7.13 1.68
CA LEU A 45 11.43 7.66 0.56
C LEU A 45 10.59 7.63 -0.72
N VAL A 46 10.80 8.60 -1.61
CA VAL A 46 10.33 8.53 -3.00
C VAL A 46 11.53 8.61 -3.93
N GLN A 47 11.60 7.72 -4.90
CA GLN A 47 12.62 7.73 -5.95
C GLN A 47 12.01 8.24 -7.25
N LEU A 48 12.70 9.12 -7.94
CA LEU A 48 12.27 9.62 -9.25
C LEU A 48 13.44 9.59 -10.24
N GLN A 49 13.13 9.17 -11.47
CA GLN A 49 14.04 9.27 -12.60
C GLN A 49 13.29 9.84 -13.80
N TRP A 50 13.88 10.84 -14.47
CA TRP A 50 13.43 11.30 -15.78
C TRP A 50 14.64 11.76 -16.59
N GLY A 51 14.72 11.34 -17.86
CA GLY A 51 15.90 11.62 -18.67
C GLY A 51 17.18 11.14 -17.98
N THR A 52 18.10 12.05 -17.67
CA THR A 52 19.35 11.76 -16.95
C THR A 52 19.31 12.09 -15.46
N ASP A 53 18.24 12.71 -14.96
CA ASP A 53 18.13 13.09 -13.55
C ASP A 53 17.61 11.90 -12.72
N ASN A 54 18.32 11.56 -11.65
CA ASN A 54 17.95 10.53 -10.67
C ASN A 54 17.96 11.17 -9.27
N VAL A 55 16.80 11.31 -8.65
CA VAL A 55 16.64 12.02 -7.39
C VAL A 55 15.93 11.16 -6.36
N LEU A 56 16.33 11.36 -5.10
CA LEU A 56 15.66 10.80 -3.94
C LEU A 56 14.97 11.94 -3.21
N ILE A 57 13.72 11.75 -2.78
CA ILE A 57 12.97 12.76 -2.04
C ILE A 57 12.72 12.24 -0.64
N ASP A 58 13.10 13.03 0.36
CA ASP A 58 12.89 12.72 1.77
C ASP A 58 11.53 13.25 2.27
N PRO A 59 10.47 12.41 2.33
CA PRO A 59 9.14 12.79 2.78
C PRO A 59 9.08 13.13 4.29
N LEU A 60 10.17 12.92 5.04
CA LEU A 60 10.27 13.33 6.44
C LEU A 60 10.72 14.79 6.58
N ALA A 61 11.30 15.36 5.53
CA ALA A 61 11.84 16.71 5.50
C ALA A 61 11.02 17.68 4.63
N VAL A 62 10.16 17.16 3.74
CA VAL A 62 9.29 17.93 2.83
C VAL A 62 7.83 17.54 2.99
N ASP A 63 6.89 18.37 2.53
CA ASP A 63 5.49 17.95 2.37
C ASP A 63 5.32 17.10 1.09
N PRO A 64 5.09 15.77 1.19
CA PRO A 64 4.98 14.90 0.02
C PRO A 64 3.79 15.26 -0.89
N ARG A 65 2.81 16.03 -0.41
CA ARG A 65 1.73 16.57 -1.27
C ARG A 65 2.25 17.49 -2.37
N GLY A 66 3.47 18.02 -2.24
CA GLY A 66 4.17 18.74 -3.31
C GLY A 66 4.39 17.91 -4.58
N LEU A 67 4.30 16.57 -4.52
CA LEU A 67 4.37 15.69 -5.69
C LEU A 67 3.08 15.64 -6.51
N ALA A 68 1.94 16.11 -5.97
CA ALA A 68 0.65 15.99 -6.63
C ALA A 68 0.61 16.58 -8.05
N PRO A 69 1.24 17.73 -8.37
CA PRO A 69 1.29 18.25 -9.74
C PRO A 69 1.98 17.31 -10.72
N LEU A 70 3.08 16.64 -10.33
CA LEU A 70 3.77 15.65 -11.16
C LEU A 70 2.90 14.41 -11.36
N LEU A 71 2.34 13.87 -10.28
CA LEU A 71 1.48 12.69 -10.30
C LEU A 71 0.24 12.91 -11.17
N GLN A 72 -0.38 14.10 -11.10
CA GLN A 72 -1.53 14.44 -11.92
C GLN A 72 -1.16 15.09 -13.27
N GLY A 73 0.13 15.19 -13.56
CA GLY A 73 0.65 15.78 -14.78
C GLY A 73 0.41 14.91 -16.01
N PRO A 74 0.88 15.38 -17.18
CA PRO A 74 0.69 14.68 -18.46
C PRO A 74 1.69 13.52 -18.68
N GLY A 75 2.77 13.44 -17.90
CA GLY A 75 3.82 12.43 -18.08
C GLY A 75 3.37 11.04 -17.64
N LEU A 76 3.81 10.01 -18.38
CA LEU A 76 3.56 8.61 -18.04
C LEU A 76 4.45 8.18 -16.86
N ALA A 77 3.84 7.77 -15.74
CA ALA A 77 4.59 7.18 -14.64
C ALA A 77 4.94 5.71 -14.94
N VAL A 78 6.22 5.40 -15.04
CA VAL A 78 6.71 4.02 -15.18
C VAL A 78 7.04 3.46 -13.80
N VAL A 79 6.43 2.33 -13.46
CA VAL A 79 6.51 1.71 -12.13
C VAL A 79 6.76 0.20 -12.27
N HIS A 80 7.04 -0.47 -11.15
CA HIS A 80 7.15 -1.92 -11.11
C HIS A 80 6.42 -2.48 -9.90
N ALA A 81 5.39 -3.31 -10.11
CA ALA A 81 4.62 -3.95 -9.04
C ALA A 81 3.96 -2.94 -8.06
N ALA A 82 3.36 -1.89 -8.61
CA ALA A 82 3.00 -0.66 -7.91
C ALA A 82 1.81 -0.74 -6.94
N ALA A 83 1.25 -1.93 -6.70
CA ALA A 83 0.01 -2.08 -5.94
C ALA A 83 0.10 -1.46 -4.53
N GLN A 84 1.26 -1.57 -3.88
CA GLN A 84 1.48 -0.97 -2.56
C GLN A 84 1.94 0.49 -2.63
N ASP A 85 2.63 0.89 -3.70
CA ASP A 85 3.09 2.26 -3.92
C ASP A 85 1.91 3.20 -4.19
N LEU A 86 0.92 2.76 -4.98
CA LEU A 86 -0.30 3.53 -5.22
C LEU A 86 -1.06 3.83 -3.92
N GLU A 87 -1.10 2.87 -3.00
CA GLU A 87 -1.65 3.08 -1.65
C GLU A 87 -0.89 4.16 -0.88
N VAL A 88 0.44 4.03 -0.84
CA VAL A 88 1.32 4.92 -0.09
C VAL A 88 1.24 6.35 -0.66
N LEU A 89 1.31 6.49 -1.98
CA LEU A 89 1.19 7.77 -2.68
C LEU A 89 -0.19 8.40 -2.46
N ARG A 90 -1.27 7.62 -2.53
CA ARG A 90 -2.60 8.18 -2.27
C ARG A 90 -2.69 8.78 -0.87
N TYR A 91 -2.19 8.07 0.14
CA TYR A 91 -2.25 8.52 1.53
C TYR A 91 -1.32 9.71 1.79
N ALA A 92 -0.06 9.63 1.34
CA ALA A 92 0.95 10.65 1.61
C ALA A 92 0.82 11.89 0.72
N CYS A 93 0.58 11.68 -0.58
CA CYS A 93 0.53 12.75 -1.58
C CYS A 93 -0.90 13.21 -1.90
N GLY A 94 -1.93 12.51 -1.39
CA GLY A 94 -3.34 12.78 -1.68
C GLY A 94 -3.81 12.28 -3.05
N THR A 95 -2.92 11.72 -3.86
CA THR A 95 -3.20 11.28 -5.22
C THR A 95 -2.24 10.20 -5.69
N VAL A 96 -2.51 9.61 -6.85
CA VAL A 96 -1.65 8.64 -7.56
C VAL A 96 -1.34 9.18 -8.96
N PRO A 97 -0.43 8.55 -9.73
CA PRO A 97 -0.25 8.93 -11.12
C PRO A 97 -1.57 8.93 -11.92
N SER A 98 -1.81 9.97 -12.73
CA SER A 98 -2.94 10.07 -13.65
C SER A 98 -2.84 9.06 -14.79
N GLN A 99 -1.60 8.74 -15.18
CA GLN A 99 -1.25 7.74 -16.19
C GLN A 99 -0.10 6.90 -15.64
N MET A 100 -0.17 5.58 -15.80
CA MET A 100 0.91 4.70 -15.37
C MET A 100 1.13 3.51 -16.30
N PHE A 101 2.36 3.01 -16.31
CA PHE A 101 2.76 1.75 -16.92
C PHE A 101 3.47 0.90 -15.87
N ASP A 102 2.83 -0.20 -15.46
CA ASP A 102 3.46 -1.16 -14.55
C ASP A 102 4.20 -2.23 -15.34
N THR A 103 5.53 -2.20 -15.23
CA THR A 103 6.41 -3.14 -15.94
C THR A 103 6.20 -4.60 -15.53
N GLN A 104 5.73 -4.89 -14.30
CA GLN A 104 5.43 -6.25 -13.86
C GLN A 104 4.14 -6.76 -14.52
N ILE A 105 3.09 -5.94 -14.52
CA ILE A 105 1.81 -6.28 -15.17
C ILE A 105 2.03 -6.46 -16.68
N ALA A 106 2.65 -5.48 -17.32
CA ALA A 106 2.92 -5.50 -18.75
C ALA A 106 3.82 -6.68 -19.17
N ALA A 107 4.79 -7.05 -18.33
CA ALA A 107 5.62 -8.23 -18.58
C ALA A 107 4.81 -9.55 -18.62
N GLY A 108 3.68 -9.63 -17.91
CA GLY A 108 2.76 -10.75 -17.98
C GLY A 108 2.27 -11.03 -19.41
N PHE A 109 1.99 -9.97 -20.16
CA PHE A 109 1.49 -10.05 -21.53
C PHE A 109 2.54 -10.44 -22.57
N ILE A 110 3.84 -10.43 -22.21
CA ILE A 110 4.94 -10.93 -23.04
C ILE A 110 5.49 -12.28 -22.52
N GLY A 111 4.79 -12.94 -21.60
CA GLY A 111 5.07 -14.32 -21.17
C GLY A 111 5.79 -14.47 -19.83
N TYR A 112 6.00 -13.40 -19.07
CA TYR A 112 6.47 -13.51 -17.69
C TYR A 112 5.33 -13.84 -16.73
N ARG A 113 5.65 -14.33 -15.53
CA ARG A 113 4.67 -14.54 -14.45
C ARG A 113 4.59 -13.27 -13.60
N THR A 114 5.08 -13.33 -12.37
CA THR A 114 5.25 -12.18 -11.46
C THR A 114 6.75 -11.89 -11.30
N PRO A 115 7.43 -11.40 -12.36
CA PRO A 115 8.86 -11.21 -12.31
C PRO A 115 9.22 -10.09 -11.33
N SER A 116 10.32 -10.25 -10.61
CA SER A 116 10.92 -9.14 -9.86
C SER A 116 11.59 -8.15 -10.81
N LEU A 117 11.83 -6.93 -10.34
CA LEU A 117 12.56 -5.92 -11.11
C LEU A 117 13.93 -6.45 -11.56
N ALA A 118 14.70 -7.05 -10.64
CA ALA A 118 15.99 -7.66 -10.93
C ALA A 118 15.90 -8.78 -11.98
N THR A 119 14.81 -9.55 -11.99
CA THR A 119 14.56 -10.56 -13.02
C THR A 119 14.36 -9.92 -14.38
N LEU A 120 13.55 -8.87 -14.47
CA LEU A 120 13.25 -8.17 -15.72
C LEU A 120 14.48 -7.44 -16.28
N THR A 121 15.23 -6.71 -15.44
CA THR A 121 16.46 -6.03 -15.88
C THR A 121 17.48 -7.02 -16.41
N GLN A 122 17.64 -8.16 -15.73
CA GLN A 122 18.58 -9.19 -16.16
C GLN A 122 18.13 -9.87 -17.45
N SER A 123 16.83 -10.16 -17.61
CA SER A 123 16.33 -10.91 -18.77
C SER A 123 16.28 -10.03 -20.03
N LEU A 124 15.76 -8.81 -19.91
CA LEU A 124 15.49 -7.91 -21.04
C LEU A 124 16.64 -6.94 -21.34
N LEU A 125 17.36 -6.48 -20.32
CA LEU A 125 18.45 -5.49 -20.48
C LEU A 125 19.85 -6.09 -20.30
N LYS A 126 19.94 -7.35 -19.83
CA LYS A 126 21.21 -8.00 -19.45
C LYS A 126 21.98 -7.27 -18.35
N VAL A 127 21.24 -6.54 -17.50
CA VAL A 127 21.79 -5.79 -16.37
C VAL A 127 21.47 -6.50 -15.06
N ALA A 128 22.50 -6.80 -14.28
CA ALA A 128 22.37 -7.29 -12.92
C ALA A 128 22.25 -6.11 -11.95
N LEU A 129 21.10 -5.99 -11.29
CA LEU A 129 20.95 -5.03 -10.19
C LEU A 129 21.78 -5.46 -8.99
N SER A 130 22.34 -4.47 -8.28
CA SER A 130 23.09 -4.74 -7.07
C SER A 130 22.17 -5.35 -6.00
N LYS A 131 22.69 -6.31 -5.23
CA LYS A 131 21.97 -6.83 -4.07
C LYS A 131 22.04 -5.78 -2.96
N GLY A 132 21.02 -4.92 -2.87
CA GLY A 132 20.82 -4.07 -1.70
C GLY A 132 19.93 -4.75 -0.66
N ASP A 133 20.10 -4.35 0.59
CA ASP A 133 19.28 -4.85 1.69
C ASP A 133 17.92 -4.14 1.70
N ARG A 134 16.91 -4.81 1.14
CA ARG A 134 15.52 -4.36 1.12
C ARG A 134 14.92 -4.26 2.52
N MET A 135 15.49 -4.96 3.51
CA MET A 135 14.99 -4.99 4.89
C MET A 135 15.82 -4.07 5.79
N THR A 136 15.83 -2.79 5.45
CA THR A 136 16.53 -1.75 6.21
C THR A 136 15.55 -0.76 6.86
N ASP A 137 16.04 0.03 7.82
CA ASP A 137 15.25 1.12 8.41
C ASP A 137 15.28 2.34 7.48
N TRP A 138 14.23 2.49 6.67
CA TRP A 138 14.08 3.59 5.73
C TRP A 138 13.71 4.92 6.39
N LEU A 139 13.39 4.92 7.69
CA LEU A 139 13.15 6.15 8.46
C LEU A 139 14.45 6.73 9.03
N ARG A 140 15.55 5.97 9.00
CA ARG A 140 16.84 6.43 9.48
C ARG A 140 17.35 7.59 8.63
N ARG A 141 17.88 8.63 9.30
CA ARG A 141 18.58 9.76 8.67
C ARG A 141 19.95 10.02 9.32
N PRO A 142 20.99 10.42 8.53
CA PRO A 142 20.99 10.44 7.06
C PRO A 142 20.91 9.01 6.49
N LEU A 143 20.47 8.88 5.23
CA LEU A 143 20.52 7.60 4.51
C LEU A 143 21.98 7.16 4.36
N THR A 144 22.25 5.86 4.46
CA THR A 144 23.56 5.32 4.12
C THR A 144 23.77 5.37 2.61
N LYS A 145 25.03 5.37 2.17
CA LYS A 145 25.36 5.28 0.74
C LYS A 145 24.70 4.06 0.10
N SER A 146 24.71 2.91 0.76
CA SER A 146 24.09 1.68 0.25
C SER A 146 22.57 1.80 0.09
N GLN A 147 21.88 2.49 1.01
CA GLN A 147 20.45 2.77 0.91
C GLN A 147 20.16 3.67 -0.30
N SER A 148 20.93 4.74 -0.46
CA SER A 148 20.78 5.64 -1.60
C SER A 148 21.08 4.95 -2.93
N ASP A 149 22.18 4.20 -3.02
CA ASP A 149 22.58 3.47 -4.24
C ASP A 149 21.51 2.43 -4.64
N TYR A 150 20.96 1.69 -3.65
CA TYR A 150 19.86 0.75 -3.88
C TYR A 150 18.60 1.45 -4.39
N ALA A 151 18.14 2.49 -3.68
CA ALA A 151 16.93 3.22 -4.03
C ALA A 151 17.01 3.80 -5.45
N ARG A 152 18.15 4.42 -5.82
CA ARG A 152 18.34 4.94 -7.18
C ARG A 152 18.26 3.85 -8.24
N SER A 153 18.75 2.65 -7.93
CA SER A 153 18.77 1.52 -8.87
C SER A 153 17.38 0.98 -9.20
N ASP A 154 16.40 1.14 -8.31
CA ASP A 154 15.03 0.65 -8.51
C ASP A 154 14.25 1.46 -9.56
N VAL A 155 14.65 2.71 -9.82
CA VAL A 155 14.06 3.55 -10.89
C VAL A 155 14.95 3.72 -12.12
N ALA A 156 16.26 3.46 -12.00
CA ALA A 156 17.25 3.76 -13.05
C ALA A 156 17.01 3.06 -14.39
N TYR A 157 16.37 1.87 -14.37
CA TYR A 157 16.18 1.02 -15.56
C TYR A 157 14.74 0.92 -16.04
N LEU A 158 13.80 1.61 -15.37
CA LEU A 158 12.37 1.46 -15.65
C LEU A 158 11.99 2.01 -17.02
N GLU A 159 12.58 3.12 -17.47
CA GLU A 159 12.35 3.67 -18.80
C GLU A 159 12.79 2.70 -19.91
N GLN A 160 13.98 2.10 -19.78
CA GLN A 160 14.49 1.12 -20.75
C GLN A 160 13.66 -0.18 -20.72
N LEU A 161 13.19 -0.59 -19.55
CA LEU A 161 12.25 -1.71 -19.42
C LEU A 161 10.92 -1.41 -20.11
N HIS A 162 10.34 -0.23 -19.88
CA HIS A 162 9.14 0.22 -20.57
C HIS A 162 9.31 0.12 -22.08
N GLN A 163 10.40 0.67 -22.65
CA GLN A 163 10.66 0.57 -24.08
C GLN A 163 10.70 -0.87 -24.58
N ARG A 164 11.50 -1.74 -23.95
CA ARG A 164 11.64 -3.15 -24.37
C ARG A 164 10.35 -3.94 -24.26
N ILE A 165 9.57 -3.71 -23.22
CA ILE A 165 8.28 -4.38 -23.01
C ILE A 165 7.28 -3.88 -24.06
N THR A 166 7.19 -2.57 -24.28
CA THR A 166 6.32 -1.95 -25.28
C THR A 166 6.63 -2.45 -26.70
N ASP A 167 7.91 -2.53 -27.09
CA ASP A 167 8.32 -3.09 -28.39
C ASP A 167 7.80 -4.52 -28.56
N ARG A 168 7.99 -5.36 -27.52
CA ARG A 168 7.56 -6.77 -27.57
C ARG A 168 6.04 -6.91 -27.54
N LEU A 169 5.33 -6.03 -26.83
CA LEU A 169 3.87 -5.98 -26.84
C LEU A 169 3.34 -5.58 -28.22
N ALA A 170 4.01 -4.65 -28.91
CA ALA A 170 3.64 -4.22 -30.25
C ALA A 170 3.77 -5.38 -31.25
N GLU A 171 4.88 -6.12 -31.22
CA GLU A 171 5.07 -7.33 -32.03
C GLU A 171 3.98 -8.39 -31.83
N LEU A 172 3.45 -8.47 -30.60
CA LEU A 172 2.39 -9.41 -30.23
C LEU A 172 0.97 -8.87 -30.43
N ASN A 173 0.81 -7.60 -30.82
CA ASN A 173 -0.47 -6.88 -30.85
C ASN A 173 -1.21 -6.88 -29.50
N ARG A 174 -0.49 -6.67 -28.39
CA ARG A 174 -1.00 -6.73 -27.00
C ARG A 174 -0.86 -5.44 -26.20
N LEU A 175 -0.53 -4.32 -26.86
CA LEU A 175 -0.34 -3.04 -26.19
C LEU A 175 -1.59 -2.59 -25.43
N SER A 176 -2.78 -2.69 -26.05
CA SER A 176 -4.04 -2.32 -25.41
C SER A 176 -4.33 -3.17 -24.17
N TRP A 177 -4.04 -4.47 -24.21
CA TRP A 177 -4.30 -5.37 -23.07
C TRP A 177 -3.45 -5.00 -21.86
N ALA A 178 -2.16 -4.69 -22.09
CA ALA A 178 -1.28 -4.25 -21.02
C ALA A 178 -1.70 -2.88 -20.46
N ALA A 179 -2.11 -1.94 -21.34
CA ALA A 179 -2.59 -0.63 -20.93
C ALA A 179 -3.88 -0.73 -20.09
N GLU A 180 -4.86 -1.53 -20.53
CA GLU A 180 -6.11 -1.79 -19.79
C GLU A 180 -5.82 -2.41 -18.41
N ALA A 181 -4.90 -3.37 -18.32
CA ALA A 181 -4.53 -3.99 -17.04
C ALA A 181 -3.81 -3.02 -16.09
N CYS A 182 -2.95 -2.14 -16.62
CA CYS A 182 -2.34 -1.08 -15.82
C CYS A 182 -3.40 -0.08 -15.33
N GLU A 183 -4.35 0.26 -16.19
CA GLU A 183 -5.46 1.16 -15.86
C GLU A 183 -6.40 0.56 -14.81
N GLU A 184 -6.69 -0.74 -14.91
CA GLU A 184 -7.46 -1.48 -13.89
C GLU A 184 -6.77 -1.41 -12.53
N MET A 185 -5.44 -1.62 -12.47
CA MET A 185 -4.67 -1.48 -11.23
C MET A 185 -4.71 -0.04 -10.69
N ARG A 186 -4.55 0.96 -11.58
CA ARG A 186 -4.55 2.39 -11.21
C ARG A 186 -5.89 2.86 -10.65
N CYS A 187 -6.99 2.39 -11.25
CA CYS A 187 -8.36 2.73 -10.87
C CYS A 187 -8.95 1.81 -9.82
N LYS A 188 -8.25 0.73 -9.43
CA LYS A 188 -8.67 -0.16 -8.36
C LYS A 188 -8.98 0.68 -7.12
N PRO A 189 -10.20 0.57 -6.55
CA PRO A 189 -10.56 1.33 -5.36
C PRO A 189 -9.51 1.12 -4.29
N PHE A 190 -8.85 2.23 -3.95
CA PHE A 190 -7.88 2.30 -2.87
C PHE A 190 -8.56 2.91 -1.65
N GLY A 191 -8.25 2.41 -0.46
CA GLY A 191 -8.86 2.86 0.78
C GLY A 191 -9.74 1.78 1.38
N GLU A 192 -9.69 1.75 2.71
CA GLU A 192 -10.41 0.92 3.67
C GLU A 192 -11.45 0.00 3.02
N SER A 193 -11.09 -1.29 2.91
CA SER A 193 -12.10 -2.34 2.82
C SER A 193 -13.20 -1.94 3.78
N ASN A 194 -14.44 -1.77 3.28
CA ASN A 194 -15.57 -1.35 4.08
C ASN A 194 -15.44 -1.99 5.46
N PRO A 195 -15.36 -1.23 6.57
CA PRO A 195 -15.14 -1.81 7.89
C PRO A 195 -16.08 -2.99 8.17
N ASP A 196 -17.29 -2.94 7.61
CA ASP A 196 -18.30 -4.00 7.75
C ASP A 196 -17.93 -5.31 7.03
N ASP A 197 -17.00 -5.29 6.07
CA ASP A 197 -16.42 -6.44 5.37
C ASP A 197 -15.12 -6.95 6.01
N ALA A 198 -14.57 -6.25 7.01
CA ALA A 198 -13.26 -6.58 7.59
C ALA A 198 -13.18 -8.00 8.17
N TRP A 199 -14.30 -8.51 8.68
CA TRP A 199 -14.41 -9.87 9.21
C TRP A 199 -14.12 -10.96 8.16
N LEU A 200 -14.30 -10.67 6.85
CA LEU A 200 -13.99 -11.62 5.76
C LEU A 200 -12.50 -11.96 5.70
N ARG A 201 -11.63 -11.04 6.15
CA ARG A 201 -10.17 -11.24 6.20
C ARG A 201 -9.75 -12.14 7.38
N ILE A 202 -10.62 -12.33 8.36
CA ILE A 202 -10.37 -13.16 9.54
C ILE A 202 -10.87 -14.58 9.25
N LYS A 203 -9.93 -15.50 9.02
CA LYS A 203 -10.24 -16.88 8.58
C LYS A 203 -11.30 -17.56 9.47
N ASP A 204 -11.13 -17.49 10.79
CA ASP A 204 -12.00 -18.19 11.74
C ASP A 204 -13.36 -17.48 11.91
N ALA A 205 -13.42 -16.16 11.75
CA ALA A 205 -14.68 -15.41 11.79
C ALA A 205 -15.65 -15.83 10.67
N ARG A 206 -15.12 -16.18 9.48
CA ARG A 206 -15.93 -16.68 8.34
C ARG A 206 -16.70 -17.97 8.66
N SER A 207 -16.21 -18.76 9.60
CA SER A 207 -16.84 -20.01 10.03
C SER A 207 -18.00 -19.82 11.01
N LEU A 208 -18.09 -18.66 11.66
CA LEU A 208 -19.14 -18.37 12.64
C LEU A 208 -20.53 -18.28 12.00
N ARG A 209 -21.57 -18.52 12.81
CA ARG A 209 -22.99 -18.58 12.40
C ARG A 209 -23.85 -17.80 13.41
N GLY A 210 -25.05 -17.42 13.00
CA GLY A 210 -26.02 -16.73 13.86
C GLY A 210 -25.45 -15.46 14.52
N ALA A 211 -25.83 -15.24 15.78
CA ALA A 211 -25.40 -14.10 16.58
C ALA A 211 -23.88 -13.97 16.69
N SER A 212 -23.13 -15.08 16.74
CA SER A 212 -21.65 -15.02 16.78
C SER A 212 -21.05 -14.46 15.50
N ARG A 213 -21.67 -14.71 14.34
CA ARG A 213 -21.22 -14.08 13.09
C ARG A 213 -21.48 -12.58 13.13
N GLY A 214 -22.69 -12.17 13.50
CA GLY A 214 -23.04 -10.76 13.57
C GLY A 214 -22.15 -10.01 14.58
N ALA A 215 -21.86 -10.61 15.73
CA ALA A 215 -20.87 -10.08 16.68
C ALA A 215 -19.47 -9.95 16.06
N ALA A 216 -18.99 -10.95 15.30
CA ALA A 216 -17.70 -10.86 14.62
C ALA A 216 -17.66 -9.77 13.53
N GLN A 217 -18.76 -9.59 12.79
CA GLN A 217 -18.91 -8.51 11.80
C GLN A 217 -18.78 -7.14 12.47
N ALA A 218 -19.61 -6.89 13.50
CA ALA A 218 -19.62 -5.63 14.22
C ALA A 218 -18.29 -5.35 14.94
N LEU A 219 -17.67 -6.38 15.55
CA LEU A 219 -16.36 -6.26 16.20
C LEU A 219 -15.23 -5.98 15.21
N ALA A 220 -15.22 -6.64 14.05
CA ALA A 220 -14.21 -6.38 13.03
C ALA A 220 -14.34 -4.96 12.47
N ALA A 221 -15.57 -4.51 12.25
CA ALA A 221 -15.84 -3.15 11.79
C ALA A 221 -15.44 -2.09 12.84
N TRP A 222 -15.77 -2.32 14.10
CA TRP A 222 -15.28 -1.48 15.20
C TRP A 222 -13.74 -1.45 15.26
N ARG A 223 -13.09 -2.62 15.14
CA ARG A 223 -11.64 -2.73 15.17
C ARG A 223 -10.98 -1.93 14.06
N GLU A 224 -11.47 -2.03 12.83
CA GLU A 224 -10.99 -1.22 11.71
C GLU A 224 -11.12 0.27 12.01
N ARG A 225 -12.35 0.74 12.31
CA ARG A 225 -12.62 2.16 12.57
C ARG A 225 -11.73 2.71 13.68
N ARG A 226 -11.50 1.93 14.74
CA ARG A 226 -10.62 2.32 15.84
C ARG A 226 -9.16 2.35 15.41
N ALA A 227 -8.68 1.35 14.68
CA ALA A 227 -7.32 1.28 14.18
C ALA A 227 -7.00 2.45 13.24
N MET A 228 -7.93 2.78 12.35
CA MET A 228 -7.89 3.95 11.46
C MET A 228 -7.81 5.25 12.27
N ALA A 229 -8.78 5.48 13.17
CA ALA A 229 -8.89 6.72 13.93
C ALA A 229 -7.70 6.97 14.87
N THR A 230 -7.07 5.91 15.38
CA THR A 230 -5.90 6.01 16.28
C THR A 230 -4.58 5.74 15.59
N ASN A 231 -4.60 5.45 14.28
CA ASN A 231 -3.46 5.08 13.46
C ASN A 231 -2.53 4.01 14.07
N ILE A 232 -3.12 2.95 14.66
CA ILE A 232 -2.35 1.82 15.19
C ILE A 232 -2.70 0.51 14.48
N PRO A 233 -1.78 -0.47 14.41
CA PRO A 233 -2.06 -1.75 13.77
C PRO A 233 -3.27 -2.47 14.38
N LEU A 234 -4.07 -3.14 13.54
CA LEU A 234 -5.28 -3.87 13.93
C LEU A 234 -5.07 -4.81 15.13
N ARG A 235 -3.97 -5.58 15.10
CA ARG A 235 -3.61 -6.52 16.16
C ARG A 235 -3.36 -5.83 17.52
N ARG A 236 -2.96 -4.55 17.53
CA ARG A 236 -2.80 -3.76 18.76
C ARG A 236 -4.12 -3.25 19.31
N VAL A 237 -5.14 -3.05 18.46
CA VAL A 237 -6.51 -2.74 18.89
C VAL A 237 -7.14 -3.96 19.56
N ILE A 238 -7.20 -5.08 18.85
CA ILE A 238 -7.55 -6.40 19.39
C ILE A 238 -7.07 -7.48 18.42
N SER A 239 -6.51 -8.57 18.94
CA SER A 239 -6.03 -9.68 18.10
C SER A 239 -7.18 -10.42 17.42
N ASP A 240 -6.91 -11.08 16.29
CA ASP A 240 -7.91 -11.95 15.64
C ASP A 240 -8.42 -13.05 16.59
N LEU A 241 -7.52 -13.62 17.39
CA LEU A 241 -7.85 -14.63 18.41
C LEU A 241 -8.89 -14.10 19.40
N ALA A 242 -8.63 -12.94 19.99
CA ALA A 242 -9.51 -12.33 20.97
C ALA A 242 -10.84 -11.90 20.33
N LEU A 243 -10.81 -11.31 19.13
CA LEU A 243 -12.01 -10.93 18.39
C LEU A 243 -12.93 -12.14 18.15
N VAL A 244 -12.37 -13.26 17.68
CA VAL A 244 -13.14 -14.49 17.42
C VAL A 244 -13.66 -15.09 18.73
N ALA A 245 -12.86 -15.11 19.78
CA ALA A 245 -13.27 -15.62 21.09
C ALA A 245 -14.43 -14.79 21.69
N ILE A 246 -14.36 -13.46 21.63
CA ILE A 246 -15.45 -12.57 22.10
C ILE A 246 -16.72 -12.82 21.28
N ALA A 247 -16.60 -12.95 19.96
CA ALA A 247 -17.74 -13.20 19.09
C ALA A 247 -18.40 -14.57 19.36
N GLN A 248 -17.63 -15.58 19.78
CA GLN A 248 -18.16 -16.89 20.17
C GLN A 248 -18.81 -16.87 21.55
N THR A 249 -18.16 -16.24 22.54
CA THR A 249 -18.63 -16.21 23.93
C THR A 249 -19.84 -15.30 24.11
N LEU A 250 -19.95 -14.23 23.32
CA LEU A 250 -20.98 -13.21 23.45
C LEU A 250 -21.06 -12.68 24.91
N PRO A 251 -20.01 -12.02 25.42
CA PRO A 251 -20.06 -11.40 26.75
C PRO A 251 -21.07 -10.24 26.77
N ASP A 252 -21.77 -10.05 27.88
CA ASP A 252 -22.69 -8.92 28.09
C ASP A 252 -22.20 -7.93 29.18
N SER A 253 -21.24 -8.38 30.00
CA SER A 253 -20.59 -7.59 31.04
C SER A 253 -19.07 -7.54 30.89
N VAL A 254 -18.43 -6.62 31.62
CA VAL A 254 -16.95 -6.53 31.67
C VAL A 254 -16.35 -7.76 32.37
N GLU A 255 -17.08 -8.33 33.32
CA GLU A 255 -16.67 -9.56 34.02
C GLU A 255 -16.63 -10.76 33.07
N ASP A 256 -17.64 -10.93 32.21
CA ASP A 256 -17.62 -11.99 31.19
C ASP A 256 -16.49 -11.77 30.19
N LEU A 257 -16.29 -10.51 29.78
CA LEU A 257 -15.23 -10.14 28.84
C LEU A 257 -13.84 -10.51 29.40
N ALA A 258 -13.62 -10.39 30.71
CA ALA A 258 -12.37 -10.76 31.37
C ALA A 258 -12.05 -12.25 31.31
N HIS A 259 -13.06 -13.12 31.19
CA HIS A 259 -12.89 -14.56 31.09
C HIS A 259 -12.68 -15.05 29.64
N VAL A 260 -12.78 -14.16 28.64
CA VAL A 260 -12.62 -14.51 27.24
C VAL A 260 -11.14 -14.70 26.88
N ARG A 261 -10.83 -15.81 26.21
CA ARG A 261 -9.47 -16.14 25.76
C ARG A 261 -8.89 -15.03 24.88
N GLY A 262 -7.68 -14.57 25.23
CA GLY A 262 -6.93 -13.58 24.46
C GLY A 262 -7.30 -12.13 24.77
N VAL A 263 -8.22 -11.90 25.70
CA VAL A 263 -8.51 -10.57 26.24
C VAL A 263 -7.54 -10.29 27.39
N ASP A 264 -6.67 -9.30 27.18
CA ASP A 264 -5.75 -8.80 28.20
C ASP A 264 -6.40 -7.67 29.03
N GLU A 265 -5.88 -7.36 30.22
CA GLU A 265 -6.37 -6.31 31.12
C GLU A 265 -6.55 -4.93 30.45
N ARG A 266 -5.70 -4.61 29.48
CA ARG A 266 -5.77 -3.35 28.70
C ARG A 266 -7.09 -3.16 27.93
N TYR A 267 -7.82 -4.24 27.66
CA TYR A 267 -9.12 -4.18 26.97
C TYR A 267 -10.30 -4.08 27.95
N LEU A 268 -10.07 -4.31 29.24
CA LEU A 268 -11.09 -4.31 30.29
C LEU A 268 -11.30 -2.92 30.91
N GLY A 269 -10.41 -1.96 30.62
CA GLY A 269 -10.49 -0.60 31.15
C GLY A 269 -11.34 0.37 30.31
N GLY A 270 -12.10 1.23 31.01
CA GLY A 270 -12.58 2.51 30.49
C GLY A 270 -13.54 2.45 29.30
N SER A 271 -13.22 3.17 28.22
CA SER A 271 -14.07 3.24 27.02
C SER A 271 -14.00 1.97 26.16
N ILE A 272 -12.85 1.27 26.15
CA ILE A 272 -12.60 0.13 25.25
C ILE A 272 -13.57 -1.02 25.56
N ALA A 273 -13.69 -1.41 26.83
CA ALA A 273 -14.61 -2.47 27.23
C ALA A 273 -16.06 -2.12 26.85
N ARG A 274 -16.48 -0.86 27.05
CA ARG A 274 -17.82 -0.38 26.69
C ARG A 274 -18.06 -0.44 25.18
N GLU A 275 -17.07 -0.04 24.38
CA GLU A 275 -17.14 -0.09 22.92
C GLU A 275 -17.21 -1.53 22.39
N ILE A 276 -16.39 -2.44 22.95
CA ILE A 276 -16.42 -3.88 22.60
C ILE A 276 -17.80 -4.47 22.91
N LEU A 277 -18.32 -4.25 24.12
CA LEU A 277 -19.63 -4.77 24.52
C LEU A 277 -20.77 -4.16 23.69
N ALA A 278 -20.66 -2.88 23.31
CA ALA A 278 -21.60 -2.24 22.40
C ALA A 278 -21.57 -2.87 21.00
N ALA A 279 -20.38 -3.14 20.46
CA ALA A 279 -20.23 -3.82 19.16
C ALA A 279 -20.79 -5.25 19.20
N VAL A 280 -20.55 -5.99 20.30
CA VAL A 280 -21.15 -7.32 20.50
C VAL A 280 -22.67 -7.24 20.50
N ARG A 281 -23.27 -6.32 21.27
CA ARG A 281 -24.73 -6.15 21.32
C ARG A 281 -25.32 -5.82 19.95
N ALA A 282 -24.76 -4.81 19.28
CA ALA A 282 -25.19 -4.43 17.93
C ALA A 282 -25.08 -5.61 16.95
N GLY A 283 -24.01 -6.41 17.05
CA GLY A 283 -23.80 -7.57 16.20
C GLY A 283 -24.78 -8.71 16.45
N ARG A 284 -25.28 -8.91 17.68
CA ARG A 284 -26.30 -9.93 17.97
C ARG A 284 -27.63 -9.64 17.27
N GLU A 285 -27.91 -8.37 17.04
CA GLU A 285 -29.14 -7.87 16.41
C GLU A 285 -29.05 -7.84 14.88
N LEU A 286 -27.86 -8.08 14.29
CA LEU A 286 -27.71 -8.17 12.84
C LEU A 286 -28.43 -9.43 12.32
N ASP A 287 -29.41 -9.22 11.44
CA ASP A 287 -30.10 -10.29 10.73
C ASP A 287 -29.08 -11.19 10.00
N ALA A 288 -29.34 -12.50 10.00
CA ALA A 288 -28.46 -13.53 9.46
C ALA A 288 -28.13 -13.40 7.95
N VAL A 289 -28.67 -12.40 7.27
CA VAL A 289 -28.75 -12.23 5.81
C VAL A 289 -27.61 -11.38 5.23
N HIS A 290 -26.81 -10.65 6.03
CA HIS A 290 -25.68 -9.88 5.49
C HIS A 290 -24.50 -10.79 5.11
N ARG A 291 -24.64 -11.50 3.99
CA ARG A 291 -23.53 -12.01 3.20
C ARG A 291 -23.16 -10.91 2.19
N PRO A 292 -21.96 -10.33 2.25
CA PRO A 292 -21.45 -9.60 1.09
C PRO A 292 -21.49 -10.56 -0.10
N ARG A 293 -22.06 -10.11 -1.21
CA ARG A 293 -22.02 -10.88 -2.46
C ARG A 293 -20.56 -11.09 -2.80
N VAL A 294 -20.12 -12.35 -2.88
CA VAL A 294 -18.80 -12.68 -3.42
C VAL A 294 -18.84 -12.28 -4.88
N THR A 295 -18.24 -11.16 -5.23
CA THR A 295 -17.96 -10.80 -6.61
C THR A 295 -16.62 -11.40 -7.00
N GLY A 296 -16.66 -12.40 -7.87
CA GLY A 296 -15.53 -12.84 -8.71
C GLY A 296 -14.56 -13.84 -8.08
N GLU A 297 -14.74 -15.12 -8.42
CA GLU A 297 -13.62 -16.01 -8.79
C GLU A 297 -13.21 -15.71 -10.24
#